data_AF-A0AAN7TLT4-F1
#
_entry.id   AF-A0AAN7TLT4-F1
#
_cell.length_a   1.000
_cell.length_b   1.000
_cell.length_c   1.000
_cell.angle_alpha   90.00
_cell.angle_beta   90.00
_cell.angle_gamma   90.00
#
_symmetry.space_group_name_H-M   'P 1'
#
loop_
_entity.id
_entity.type
_entity.pdbx_description
1 polymer ?
#
loop_
_entity_poly.entity_id
_entity_poly.type
_entity_poly.pdbx_seq_one_letter_code
_entity_poly.pdbx_strand_id
1 'polypeptide(L)' 'MDQAKELLEMPRAFLKDGRQFITRCSKPDRREFLRISQAVGMGFLIMGVIGYIVKLSTCDAVELSGVHIPVNNILVGGA' A
#
# COMPACT_ATOMS: atom_id res chain seq x y z
N MET A 1 17.63 38.56 -6.98
CA MET A 1 16.54 38.63 -5.97
C MET A 1 15.15 38.52 -6.62
N ASP A 2 14.99 38.84 -7.91
CA ASP A 2 13.72 38.65 -8.65
C ASP A 2 13.41 37.20 -9.07
N GLN A 3 14.42 36.41 -9.47
CA GLN A 3 14.22 35.00 -9.85
C GLN A 3 13.65 34.12 -8.73
N ALA A 4 13.95 34.46 -7.47
CA ALA A 4 13.40 33.75 -6.30
C ALA A 4 11.90 34.04 -6.09
N LYS A 5 11.41 35.23 -6.47
CA LYS A 5 9.99 35.59 -6.37
C LYS A 5 9.17 34.90 -7.46
N GLU A 6 9.70 34.82 -8.67
CA GLU A 6 9.05 34.13 -9.80
C GLU A 6 8.93 32.61 -9.54
N LEU A 7 9.99 32.00 -8.98
CA LEU A 7 9.96 30.59 -8.57
C LEU A 7 9.04 30.32 -7.37
N LEU A 8 8.79 31.32 -6.50
CA LEU A 8 7.83 31.24 -5.39
C LEU A 8 6.38 31.49 -5.81
N GLU A 9 6.15 32.13 -6.96
CA GLU A 9 4.80 32.39 -7.45
C GLU A 9 4.15 31.13 -8.04
N MET A 10 4.94 30.29 -8.71
CA MET A 10 4.54 28.98 -9.22
C MET A 10 3.92 28.04 -8.16
N PRO A 11 4.56 27.77 -7.01
CA PRO A 11 3.98 26.95 -5.96
C PRO A 11 2.79 27.64 -5.27
N ARG A 12 2.73 28.99 -5.26
CA ARG A 12 1.58 29.71 -4.73
C ARG A 12 0.34 29.53 -5.59
N ALA A 13 0.49 29.61 -6.91
CA ALA A 13 -0.58 29.31 -7.86
C ALA A 13 -1.02 27.85 -7.73
N PHE A 14 -0.07 26.91 -7.69
CA PHE A 14 -0.34 25.48 -7.53
C PHE A 14 -1.10 25.14 -6.24
N LEU A 15 -0.76 25.79 -5.12
CA LEU A 15 -1.49 25.63 -3.85
C LEU A 15 -2.91 26.23 -3.93
N LYS A 16 -3.08 27.35 -4.64
CA LYS A 16 -4.39 27.98 -4.84
C LYS A 16 -5.30 27.10 -5.70
N ASP A 17 -4.77 26.54 -6.78
CA ASP A 17 -5.48 25.59 -7.64
C ASP A 17 -5.74 24.26 -6.93
N GLY A 18 -4.77 23.74 -6.17
CA GLY A 18 -4.93 22.55 -5.34
C GLY A 18 -6.02 22.71 -4.27
N ARG A 19 -6.16 23.90 -3.68
CA ARG A 19 -7.26 24.19 -2.73
C ARG A 19 -8.63 24.23 -3.42
N GLN A 20 -8.73 24.79 -4.62
CA GLN A 20 -9.97 24.73 -5.39
C GLN A 20 -10.32 23.29 -5.76
N PHE A 21 -9.33 22.49 -6.16
CA PHE A 21 -9.52 21.08 -6.47
C PHE A 21 -10.08 20.29 -5.28
N ILE A 22 -9.45 20.37 -4.10
CA ILE A 22 -9.92 19.67 -2.88
C ILE A 22 -11.34 20.12 -2.47
N THR A 23 -11.70 21.37 -2.75
CA THR A 23 -13.05 21.89 -2.48
C THR A 23 -14.10 21.33 -3.45
N ARG A 24 -13.70 20.97 -4.67
CA ARG A 24 -14.56 20.35 -5.69
C ARG A 24 -14.66 18.82 -5.55
N CYS A 25 -13.73 18.18 -4.85
CA CYS A 25 -13.81 16.75 -4.56
C CYS A 25 -14.99 16.44 -3.64
N SER A 26 -15.75 15.39 -3.97
CA SER A 26 -16.78 14.85 -3.07
C SER A 26 -16.09 14.17 -1.90
N LYS A 27 -16.27 14.69 -0.68
CA LYS A 27 -15.68 14.10 0.52
C LYS A 27 -16.52 12.90 0.95
N PRO A 28 -15.90 11.73 1.20
CA PRO A 28 -16.63 10.55 1.62
C PRO A 28 -17.34 10.82 2.94
N ASP A 29 -18.60 10.41 3.02
CA ASP A 29 -19.40 10.62 4.22
C ASP A 29 -18.97 9.65 5.34
N ARG A 30 -19.37 9.92 6.59
CA ARG A 30 -18.90 9.12 7.76
C ARG A 30 -19.25 7.63 7.61
N ARG A 31 -20.41 7.34 7.02
CA ARG A 31 -20.87 5.95 6.78
C ARG A 31 -20.07 5.23 5.69
N GLU A 32 -19.68 5.93 4.62
CA GLU A 32 -18.84 5.36 3.57
C GLU A 32 -17.43 5.10 4.08
N PHE A 33 -16.86 6.04 4.83
CA PHE A 33 -15.54 5.86 5.44
C PHE A 33 -15.51 4.65 6.39
N LEU A 34 -16.56 4.46 7.20
CA LEU A 34 -16.67 3.30 8.08
C LEU A 34 -16.76 1.98 7.31
N ARG A 35 -17.51 1.91 6.21
CA ARG A 35 -17.60 0.69 5.39
C ARG A 35 -16.27 0.35 4.72
N ILE A 36 -15.58 1.36 4.18
CA ILE A 36 -14.29 1.18 3.51
C ILE A 36 -13.22 0.77 4.52
N SER A 37 -13.14 1.46 5.66
CA SER A 37 -12.17 1.13 6.71
C SER A 37 -12.40 -0.26 7.32
N GLN A 38 -13.65 -0.70 7.44
CA GLN A 38 -13.97 -2.08 7.84
C GLN A 38 -13.47 -3.11 6.82
N ALA A 39 -13.73 -2.89 5.53
CA ALA A 39 -13.26 -3.78 4.46
C ALA A 39 -11.73 -3.84 4.40
N VAL A 40 -11.06 -2.70 4.47
CA VAL A 40 -9.58 -2.60 4.48
C VAL A 40 -9.01 -3.22 5.75
N GLY A 41 -9.62 -2.99 6.91
CA GLY A 41 -9.20 -3.58 8.19
C GLY A 41 -9.29 -5.10 8.17
N MET A 42 -10.35 -5.67 7.59
CA MET A 42 -10.51 -7.11 7.47
C MET A 42 -9.52 -7.72 6.47
N GLY A 43 -9.25 -7.05 5.35
CA GLY A 43 -8.22 -7.46 4.39
C GLY A 43 -6.81 -7.43 4.98
N PHE A 44 -6.47 -6.38 5.73
CA PHE A 44 -5.18 -6.28 6.43
C PHE A 44 -5.01 -7.37 7.49
N LEU A 45 -6.08 -7.68 8.23
CA LEU A 45 -6.07 -8.77 9.20
C LEU A 45 -5.80 -10.12 8.53
N ILE A 46 -6.48 -10.42 7.42
CA ILE A 46 -6.32 -11.68 6.68
C ILE A 46 -4.90 -11.78 6.10
N MET A 47 -4.39 -10.73 5.44
CA MET A 47 -3.03 -10.73 4.89
C MET A 47 -1.96 -10.83 5.99
N GLY A 48 -2.18 -10.17 7.14
CA GLY A 48 -1.28 -10.23 8.28
C GLY A 48 -1.27 -11.60 8.98
N VAL A 49 -2.45 -12.21 9.17
CA VAL A 49 -2.59 -13.55 9.76
C VAL A 49 -2.00 -14.60 8.85
N ILE A 50 -2.26 -14.54 7.53
CA ILE A 50 -1.64 -15.45 6.56
C ILE A 50 -0.12 -15.30 6.65
N GLY A 51 0.42 -14.08 6.58
CA GLY A 51 1.87 -13.86 6.70
C GLY A 51 2.49 -14.38 8.02
N TYR A 52 1.77 -14.30 9.14
CA TYR A 52 2.23 -14.85 10.43
C TYR A 52 2.22 -16.38 10.44
N ILE A 53 1.15 -17.00 9.94
CA ILE A 53 1.04 -18.47 9.83
C ILE A 53 2.08 -19.01 8.85
N VAL A 54 2.30 -18.36 7.72
CA VAL A 54 3.35 -18.67 6.73
C VAL A 54 4.75 -18.67 7.32
N LYS A 55 5.04 -17.68 8.17
CA LYS A 55 6.34 -17.54 8.82
C LYS A 55 6.54 -18.56 9.96
N LEU A 56 5.47 -18.96 10.64
CA LEU A 56 5.50 -20.02 11.64
C LEU A 56 5.50 -21.43 11.00
N SER A 57 4.77 -21.61 9.91
CA SER A 57 4.76 -22.80 9.05
C SER A 57 5.89 -22.78 8.03
N THR A 58 7.09 -22.32 8.37
CA THR A 58 8.31 -22.88 7.73
C THR A 58 8.66 -24.27 8.30
N CYS A 59 7.66 -24.91 8.95
CA CYS A 59 7.46 -26.36 8.90
C CYS A 59 6.52 -26.84 7.76
N ASP A 60 5.75 -26.00 7.07
CA ASP A 60 5.03 -26.36 5.84
C ASP A 60 4.63 -25.16 4.94
N ALA A 61 5.35 -25.05 3.81
CA ALA A 61 4.91 -24.52 2.52
C ALA A 61 4.30 -23.11 2.41
N VAL A 62 5.13 -22.19 1.89
CA VAL A 62 4.77 -20.96 1.16
C VAL A 62 5.50 -21.03 -0.17
N GLU A 63 4.89 -20.90 -1.35
CA GLU A 63 3.71 -20.12 -1.75
C GLU A 63 3.21 -20.62 -3.12
N LEU A 64 1.92 -20.44 -3.41
CA LEU A 64 1.32 -20.51 -4.75
C LEU A 64 1.77 -19.36 -5.68
N SER A 65 2.94 -18.74 -5.49
CA SER A 65 3.48 -17.74 -6.42
C SER A 65 5.02 -17.65 -6.47
N GLY A 66 5.75 -18.52 -5.76
CA GLY A 66 7.22 -18.47 -5.68
C GLY A 66 7.96 -19.79 -5.92
N VAL A 67 7.33 -20.80 -6.54
CA VAL A 67 7.80 -22.20 -6.56
C VAL A 67 9.09 -22.46 -7.37
N HIS A 68 9.65 -21.49 -8.11
CA HIS A 68 10.84 -21.78 -8.95
C HIS A 68 12.22 -21.61 -8.29
N ILE A 69 12.39 -20.77 -7.26
CA ILE A 69 13.69 -20.56 -6.59
C ILE A 69 13.96 -21.58 -5.44
N PRO A 70 13.02 -21.88 -4.53
CA PRO A 70 13.32 -22.74 -3.37
C PRO A 70 13.36 -24.25 -3.68
N VAL A 71 12.72 -24.73 -4.76
CA VAL A 71 12.74 -26.16 -5.16
C VAL A 71 14.12 -26.61 -5.63
N ASN A 72 14.87 -25.74 -6.33
CA ASN A 72 16.21 -26.08 -6.81
C ASN A 72 17.22 -26.27 -5.66
N ASN A 73 17.01 -25.60 -4.52
CA ASN A 73 17.89 -25.71 -3.34
C ASN A 73 17.60 -26.97 -2.49
N ILE A 74 16.38 -27.53 -2.53
CA ILE A 74 16.03 -28.78 -1.84
C ILE A 74 16.43 -30.02 -2.67
N LEU A 75 16.46 -29.94 -4.00
CA LEU A 75 16.91 -31.05 -4.85
C LEU A 75 18.43 -31.30 -4.76
N VAL A 76 19.23 -30.23 -4.57
CA VAL A 76 20.70 -30.31 -4.54
C VAL A 76 21.29 -30.58 -3.15
N GLY A 77 20.50 -30.38 -2.08
CA GLY A 77 20.92 -30.62 -0.68
C GLY A 77 20.40 -31.93 -0.07
N GLY A 78 19.71 -32.76 -0.85
CA GLY A 78 19.16 -34.06 -0.47
C GLY A 78 20.04 -35.25 -0.87
N ALA A 79 21.35 -35.02 -1.05
CA ALA A 79 22.38 -36.04 -1.18
C ALA A 79 23.52 -35.74 -0.20
#